data_AF-A0A502GNC1-F1
#
_entry.id   AF-A0A502GNC1-F1
#
_cell.length_a   1.000
_cell.length_b   1.000
_cell.length_c   1.000
_cell.angle_alpha   90.00
_cell.angle_beta   90.00
_cell.angle_gamma   90.00
#
_symmetry.space_group_name_H-M   'P 1'
#
loop_
_entity.id
_entity.type
_entity.pdbx_description
1 polymer ?
#
loop_
_entity_poly.entity_id
_entity_poly.type
_entity_poly.pdbx_seq_one_letter_code
_entity_poly.pdbx_strand_id
1 'polypeptide(L)' 'MFKHKQFFWTLNRCSFAPLEPVAWKKTGQIATAVIQGVYHDFTQGATHLHTTEVRPIWSKSFERMGRFSNHIFYTSAK' A
#
# COMPACT_ATOMS: atom_id res chain seq x y z
N MET A 1 10.18 -3.80 9.94
CA MET A 1 9.42 -3.16 11.04
C MET A 1 8.54 -2.07 10.44
N PHE A 2 7.23 -2.04 10.73
CA PHE A 2 6.30 -1.07 10.14
C PHE A 2 6.52 0.34 10.72
N LYS A 3 6.48 1.40 9.90
CA LYS A 3 6.53 2.77 10.43
C LYS A 3 5.20 3.13 11.08
N HIS A 4 5.26 3.84 12.20
CA HIS A 4 4.08 4.32 12.92
C HIS A 4 3.20 5.16 11.97
N LYS A 5 1.90 4.84 11.90
CA LYS A 5 0.89 5.50 11.04
C LYS A 5 1.11 5.36 9.52
N GLN A 6 2.01 4.48 9.06
CA GLN A 6 2.12 4.17 7.64
C GLN A 6 0.93 3.36 7.13
N PHE A 7 0.36 2.50 7.99
CA PHE A 7 -0.84 1.73 7.70
C PHE A 7 -1.90 2.00 8.77
N PHE A 8 -3.14 2.25 8.36
CA PHE A 8 -4.24 2.57 9.27
C PHE A 8 -4.41 1.52 10.38
N TRP A 9 -4.27 0.24 10.02
CA TRP A 9 -4.41 -0.86 10.96
C TRP A 9 -3.36 -0.88 12.07
N THR A 10 -2.29 -0.07 11.99
CA THR A 10 -1.25 0.07 13.03
C THR A 10 -1.59 1.09 14.10
N LEU A 11 -2.68 1.87 13.94
CA LEU A 11 -3.04 2.96 14.87
C LEU A 11 -3.51 2.44 16.23
N ASN A 12 -4.34 1.40 16.24
CA ASN A 12 -5.05 0.95 17.44
C ASN A 12 -5.05 -0.58 17.51
N ARG A 13 -3.89 -1.19 17.81
CA ARG A 13 -3.77 -2.65 17.94
C ARG A 13 -3.39 -3.03 19.36
N CYS A 14 -4.28 -3.80 20.01
CA CYS A 14 -3.93 -4.57 21.21
C CYS A 14 -3.30 -5.94 20.86
N SER A 15 -3.46 -6.41 19.60
CA SER A 15 -2.90 -7.68 19.11
C SER A 15 -2.67 -7.64 17.59
N PHE A 16 -1.61 -8.31 17.13
CA PHE A 16 -1.27 -8.48 15.71
C PHE A 16 -1.92 -9.71 15.06
N ALA A 17 -2.69 -10.50 15.82
CA ALA A 17 -3.38 -11.65 15.27
C ALA A 17 -4.38 -11.23 14.17
N PRO A 18 -4.50 -12.00 13.07
CA PRO A 18 -5.51 -11.76 12.06
C PRO A 18 -6.90 -12.05 12.64
N LEU A 19 -7.80 -11.06 12.54
CA LEU A 19 -9.19 -11.20 12.97
C LEU A 19 -10.03 -12.00 11.97
N GLU A 20 -9.62 -12.01 10.70
CA GLU A 20 -10.31 -12.64 9.58
C GLU A 20 -9.41 -13.70 8.92
N PRO A 21 -9.46 -14.98 9.36
CA PRO A 21 -8.52 -16.02 8.92
C PRO A 21 -8.55 -16.30 7.41
N VAL A 22 -9.74 -16.25 6.80
CA VAL A 22 -9.92 -16.49 5.36
C VAL A 22 -9.30 -15.37 4.55
N ALA A 23 -9.57 -14.12 4.92
CA ALA A 23 -8.97 -12.96 4.29
C ALA A 23 -7.45 -12.96 4.43
N TRP A 24 -6.94 -13.32 5.62
CA TRP A 24 -5.51 -13.44 5.89
C TRP A 24 -4.82 -14.49 5.01
N LYS A 25 -5.42 -15.68 4.86
CA LYS A 25 -4.88 -16.73 3.98
C LYS A 25 -4.83 -16.25 2.52
N LYS A 26 -5.91 -15.63 2.05
CA LYS A 26 -6.00 -15.12 0.67
C LYS A 26 -4.98 -14.02 0.39
N THR A 27 -4.85 -13.05 1.29
CA THR A 27 -3.86 -11.97 1.12
C THR A 27 -2.43 -12.49 1.20
N GLY A 28 -2.15 -13.50 2.03
CA GLY A 28 -0.85 -14.17 2.09
C GLY A 28 -0.47 -14.84 0.77
N GLN A 29 -1.42 -15.49 0.09
CA GLN A 29 -1.19 -16.09 -1.24
C GLN A 29 -0.86 -15.01 -2.28
N ILE A 30 -1.61 -13.91 -2.30
CA ILE A 30 -1.37 -12.79 -3.21
C ILE A 30 0.01 -12.17 -2.95
N ALA A 31 0.33 -11.89 -1.68
CA ALA A 31 1.61 -11.32 -1.30
C ALA A 31 2.79 -12.20 -1.73
N THR A 32 2.67 -13.51 -1.55
CA THR A 32 3.69 -14.48 -1.99
C THR A 32 3.88 -14.43 -3.50
N ALA A 33 2.79 -14.42 -4.27
CA ALA A 33 2.84 -14.35 -5.73
C ALA A 33 3.47 -13.03 -6.24
N VAL A 34 3.18 -11.90 -5.58
CA VAL A 34 3.81 -10.61 -5.89
C VAL A 34 5.32 -10.66 -5.62
N ILE A 35 5.75 -11.22 -4.48
CA ILE A 35 7.17 -11.37 -4.14
C ILE A 35 7.89 -12.28 -5.15
N GLN A 36 7.22 -13.33 -5.61
CA GLN A 36 7.74 -14.25 -6.63
C GLN A 36 7.74 -13.67 -8.05
N GLY A 37 7.25 -12.45 -8.25
CA GLY A 37 7.19 -11.79 -9.56
C GLY A 37 6.13 -12.36 -10.50
N VAL A 38 5.15 -13.12 -9.98
CA VAL A 38 4.03 -13.66 -10.77
C VAL A 38 3.19 -12.53 -11.37
N TYR A 39 3.08 -11.41 -10.65
CA TYR A 39 2.40 -10.21 -11.11
C TYR A 39 3.40 -9.13 -11.47
N HIS A 40 3.22 -8.50 -12.63
CA HIS A 40 3.98 -7.31 -13.02
C HIS A 40 3.67 -6.13 -12.08
N ASP A 41 4.70 -5.33 -11.78
CA ASP A 41 4.54 -4.11 -10.98
C ASP A 41 3.83 -3.01 -11.77
N PHE A 42 2.49 -3.02 -11.70
CA PHE A 42 1.65 -1.98 -12.29
C PHE A 42 1.82 -0.60 -11.63
N THR A 43 2.46 -0.53 -10.45
CA THR A 43 2.70 0.73 -9.75
C THR A 43 3.95 1.45 -10.24
N GLN A 44 4.75 0.79 -11.10
CA GLN A 44 5.97 1.35 -11.72
C GLN A 44 6.95 1.89 -10.66
N GLY A 45 7.18 1.14 -9.58
CA GLY A 45 8.08 1.52 -8.51
C GLY A 45 7.52 2.59 -7.56
N ALA A 46 6.19 2.69 -7.42
CA ALA A 46 5.60 3.65 -6.49
C ALA A 46 6.06 3.43 -5.04
N THR A 47 6.45 4.52 -4.39
CA THR A 47 6.90 4.52 -2.98
C THR A 47 5.87 5.11 -2.04
N HIS A 48 4.92 5.90 -2.58
CA HIS A 48 3.89 6.58 -1.80
C HIS A 48 2.51 6.43 -2.46
N LEU A 49 1.46 6.46 -1.64
CA LEU A 49 0.08 6.47 -2.11
C LEU A 49 -0.83 7.30 -1.21
N HIS A 50 -1.95 7.80 -1.75
CA HIS A 50 -3.06 8.30 -0.95
C HIS A 50 -4.41 7.95 -1.59
N THR A 51 -5.48 8.01 -0.81
CA THR A 51 -6.85 7.80 -1.31
C THR A 51 -7.39 9.09 -1.93
N THR A 52 -8.25 9.00 -2.94
CA THR A 52 -8.91 10.17 -3.56
C THR A 52 -9.75 11.02 -2.60
N GLU A 53 -10.01 10.51 -1.40
CA GLU A 53 -10.76 11.17 -0.33
C GLU A 53 -9.95 12.25 0.39
N VAL A 54 -8.62 12.27 0.25
CA VAL A 54 -7.72 13.22 0.91
C VAL A 54 -6.79 13.90 -0.09
N ARG A 55 -6.33 15.11 0.25
CA ARG A 55 -5.39 15.88 -0.58
C ARG A 55 -4.15 16.29 0.21
N PRO A 56 -3.17 15.39 0.38
CA PRO A 56 -2.00 15.68 1.19
C PRO A 56 -1.07 16.68 0.50
N ILE A 57 -0.48 17.59 1.28
CA ILE A 57 0.43 18.64 0.76
C ILE A 57 1.65 18.03 0.07
N TRP A 58 2.19 16.95 0.63
CA TRP A 58 3.36 16.25 0.09
C TRP A 58 3.12 15.69 -1.32
N SER A 59 1.88 15.47 -1.75
CA SER A 59 1.58 14.88 -3.08
C SER A 59 2.12 15.73 -4.24
N LYS A 60 2.34 17.02 -4.02
CA LYS A 60 2.92 17.93 -5.03
C LYS A 60 4.43 17.76 -5.19
N SER A 61 5.09 17.11 -4.24
CA SER A 61 6.55 16.91 -4.22
C SER A 61 7.00 15.63 -4.91
N PHE A 62 6.07 14.78 -5.37
CA PHE A 62 6.37 13.48 -5.98
C PHE A 62 5.74 13.37 -7.36
N GLU A 63 6.33 12.52 -8.21
CA GLU A 63 5.79 12.23 -9.53
C GLU A 63 4.61 11.27 -9.41
N ARG A 64 3.48 11.62 -10.02
CA ARG A 64 2.26 10.81 -9.99
C ARG A 64 2.31 9.73 -11.07
N MET A 65 2.38 8.48 -10.67
CA MET A 65 2.45 7.33 -11.60
C MET A 65 1.09 6.98 -12.19
N GLY A 66 0.03 7.11 -11.41
CA GLY A 66 -1.30 6.73 -11.87
C GLY A 66 -2.32 6.66 -10.75
N ARG A 67 -3.52 6.22 -11.12
CA ARG A 67 -4.61 5.94 -10.19
C ARG A 67 -5.14 4.55 -10.49
N PHE A 68 -5.22 3.73 -9.45
CA PHE A 68 -5.84 2.42 -9.51
C PHE A 68 -6.94 2.36 -8.44
N SER A 69 -8.18 2.18 -8.88
CA SER A 69 -9.36 2.32 -8.02
C SER A 69 -9.37 3.70 -7.32
N ASN A 70 -9.44 3.73 -5.99
CA ASN A 70 -9.45 4.95 -5.18
C ASN A 70 -8.05 5.36 -4.70
N HIS A 71 -6.99 4.71 -5.17
CA HIS A 71 -5.62 5.01 -4.76
C HIS A 71 -4.84 5.71 -5.88
N ILE A 72 -4.17 6.80 -5.52
CA ILE A 72 -3.23 7.51 -6.38
C ILE A 72 -1.81 7.17 -5.92
N PHE A 73 -0.97 6.76 -6.86
CA PHE A 73 0.39 6.29 -6.62
C PHE A 73 1.43 7.31 -7.06
N TYR A 74 2.53 7.36 -6.32
CA TYR A 74 3.59 8.33 -6.48
C TYR A 74 4.97 7.68 -6.35
N THR A 75 5.94 8.21 -7.09
CA THR A 75 7.35 7.87 -6.94
C THR A 75 8.17 9.09 -6.51
N SER A 76 9.17 8.86 -5.68
CA SER A 76 10.27 9.80 -5.49
C SER A 76 11.19 9.63 -6.68
N ALA A 77 11.32 10.69 -7.50
CA ALA A 77 12.34 10.71 -8.55
C ALA A 77 13.67 10.20 -7.97
N LYS A 78 14.25 9.23 -8.67
CA LYS A 78 15.43 8.48 -8.22
C LYS A 78 16.69 9.35 -8.26
#